data_AF-A0A6A3FPW5-F1
#
_entry.id   AF-A0A6A3FPW5-F1
#
_cell.length_a   1.000
_cell.length_b   1.000
_cell.length_c   1.000
_cell.angle_alpha   90.00
_cell.angle_beta   90.00
_cell.angle_gamma   90.00
#
_symmetry.space_group_name_H-M   'P 1'
#
loop_
_entity.id
_entity.type
_entity.pdbx_description
1 polymer ?
#
loop_
_entity_poly.entity_id
_entity_poly.type
_entity_poly.pdbx_seq_one_letter_code
_entity_poly.pdbx_strand_id
1 'polypeptide(L)'
;MGCPPIREEPPRARQQHVGEPPLIIAGTSFGSLIGLHTVLFGKHKFHGAVWGSPTIGGTWNPQLWAESKLAKPLAAPIPAAKLVPAVQHDLLCRDPKFLTDLAWT
;
A
#
# COMPACT_ATOMS: atom_id res chain seq x y z
N MET A 1 21.14 -39.44 11.19
CA MET A 1 21.06 -38.04 10.74
C MET A 1 19.81 -37.43 11.34
N GLY A 2 19.95 -36.59 12.37
CA GLY A 2 18.82 -35.91 13.01
C GLY A 2 18.65 -34.51 12.41
N CYS A 3 17.40 -34.08 12.20
CA CYS A 3 17.10 -32.71 11.79
C CYS A 3 17.67 -31.71 12.81
N PRO A 4 18.28 -30.60 12.36
CA PRO A 4 18.68 -29.55 13.29
C PRO A 4 17.43 -28.93 13.94
N PRO A 5 17.48 -28.60 15.24
CA PRO A 5 16.36 -27.96 15.92
C PRO A 5 16.12 -26.57 15.33
N ILE A 6 14.84 -26.26 15.10
CA ILE A 6 14.38 -24.93 14.67
C ILE A 6 14.78 -23.94 15.77
N ARG A 7 15.61 -22.97 15.43
CA ARG A 7 15.99 -21.89 16.34
C ARG A 7 14.79 -20.96 16.47
N GLU A 8 13.98 -21.16 17.51
CA GLU A 8 12.91 -20.24 17.89
C GLU A 8 13.56 -18.87 18.17
N GLU A 9 13.42 -17.93 17.23
CA GLU A 9 13.78 -16.52 17.45
C GLU A 9 12.95 -16.02 18.63
N PRO A 10 13.56 -15.46 19.67
CA PRO A 10 12.82 -14.96 20.82
C PRO A 10 11.76 -13.96 20.32
N PRO A 11 10.51 -14.02 20.82
CA PRO A 11 9.45 -13.15 20.37
C PRO A 11 9.95 -11.70 20.45
N ARG A 12 10.13 -11.06 19.29
CA ARG A 12 10.68 -9.71 19.19
C ARG A 12 9.91 -8.84 20.18
N ALA A 13 10.59 -8.44 21.25
CA ALA A 13 10.03 -7.60 22.28
C ALA A 13 9.41 -6.41 21.57
N ARG A 14 8.09 -6.24 21.76
CA ARG A 14 7.34 -5.14 21.15
C ARG A 14 7.94 -3.87 21.72
N GLN A 15 8.85 -3.22 20.98
CA GLN A 15 9.45 -1.96 21.41
C GLN A 15 8.30 -0.97 21.60
N GLN A 16 7.96 -0.70 22.85
CA GLN A 16 6.99 0.32 23.22
C GLN A 16 7.69 1.66 23.04
N HIS A 17 7.48 2.30 21.90
CA HIS A 17 7.89 3.68 21.70
C HIS A 17 7.10 4.58 22.65
N VAL A 18 7.82 5.37 23.46
CA VAL A 18 7.25 6.34 24.45
C VAL A 18 6.78 7.63 23.74
N GLY A 19 6.26 7.52 22.52
CA GLY A 19 5.81 8.64 21.70
C GLY A 19 4.99 8.15 20.51
N GLU A 20 4.41 9.08 19.74
CA GLU A 20 3.69 8.73 18.52
C GLU A 20 4.64 7.97 17.56
N PRO A 21 4.26 6.77 17.07
CA PRO A 21 5.15 5.93 16.29
C PRO A 21 5.56 6.63 14.99
N PRO A 22 6.82 6.45 14.53
CA PRO A 22 7.28 7.09 13.30
C PRO A 22 6.47 6.60 12.10
N LEU A 23 5.70 7.50 11.51
CA LEU A 23 4.88 7.20 10.33
C LEU A 23 5.74 7.21 9.06
N ILE A 24 5.80 6.07 8.36
CA ILE A 24 6.49 5.90 7.09
C ILE A 24 5.45 5.63 6.02
N ILE A 25 5.59 6.29 4.86
CA ILE A 25 4.76 6.04 3.68
C ILE A 25 5.59 5.38 2.58
N ALA A 26 5.02 4.41 1.88
CA ALA A 26 5.69 3.76 0.77
C ALA A 26 4.74 3.59 -0.41
N GLY A 27 5.28 3.59 -1.62
CA GLY A 27 4.48 3.40 -2.83
C GLY A 27 5.32 2.98 -4.02
N THR A 28 4.74 2.13 -4.86
CA THR A 28 5.36 1.67 -6.11
C THR A 28 4.49 2.06 -7.30
N SER A 29 5.10 2.52 -8.41
CA SER A 29 4.38 2.95 -9.62
C SER A 29 3.32 4.02 -9.27
N PHE A 30 2.05 3.83 -9.63
CA PHE A 30 0.97 4.78 -9.31
C PHE A 30 0.83 5.04 -7.79
N GLY A 31 1.16 4.06 -6.95
CA GLY A 31 1.17 4.23 -5.49
C GLY A 31 2.17 5.28 -5.02
N SER A 32 3.28 5.49 -5.73
CA SER A 32 4.22 6.55 -5.38
C SER A 32 3.65 7.94 -5.68
N LEU A 33 2.85 8.09 -6.74
CA LEU A 33 2.22 9.36 -7.08
C LEU A 33 1.17 9.75 -6.03
N ILE A 34 0.32 8.80 -5.63
CA ILE A 34 -0.65 8.98 -4.54
C ILE A 34 0.08 9.30 -3.23
N GLY A 35 1.15 8.56 -2.93
CA GLY A 35 1.93 8.76 -1.72
C GLY A 35 2.61 10.13 -1.69
N LEU A 36 3.21 10.56 -2.80
CA LEU A 36 3.85 11.87 -2.91
C LEU A 36 2.82 13.00 -2.76
N HIS A 37 1.65 12.87 -3.40
CA HIS A 37 0.54 13.80 -3.21
C HIS A 37 0.12 13.87 -1.74
N THR A 38 0.00 12.73 -1.06
CA THR A 38 -0.36 12.65 0.36
C THR A 38 0.65 13.35 1.27
N VAL A 39 1.96 13.18 1.02
CA VAL A 39 3.02 13.87 1.76
C VAL A 39 2.96 15.37 1.52
N LEU A 40 2.84 15.81 0.26
CA LEU A 40 2.82 17.22 -0.10
C LEU A 40 1.55 17.94 0.38
N PHE A 41 0.44 17.23 0.55
CA PHE A 41 -0.79 17.77 1.10
C PHE A 41 -0.68 18.16 2.59
N GLY A 42 0.34 17.66 3.30
CA GLY A 42 0.76 18.19 4.59
C GLY A 42 -0.18 17.92 5.78
N LYS A 43 -1.25 17.14 5.60
CA LYS A 43 -2.18 16.80 6.69
C LYS A 43 -1.56 15.94 7.80
N HIS A 44 -0.55 15.13 7.48
CA HIS A 44 0.13 14.25 8.41
C HIS A 44 1.65 14.42 8.30
N LYS A 45 2.34 14.29 9.43
CA LYS A 45 3.81 14.31 9.48
C LYS A 45 4.35 12.90 9.19
N PHE A 46 5.02 12.74 8.07
CA PHE A 46 5.74 11.52 7.72
C PHE A 46 7.23 11.66 8.10
N HIS A 47 7.78 10.64 8.74
CA HIS A 47 9.18 10.58 9.18
C HIS A 47 10.10 9.95 8.14
N GLY A 48 9.52 9.25 7.15
CA GLY A 48 10.24 8.69 6.02
C GLY A 48 9.30 8.34 4.87
N ALA A 49 9.86 8.29 3.67
CA ALA A 49 9.14 7.87 2.47
C ALA A 49 10.01 6.93 1.61
N VAL A 50 9.41 5.87 1.07
CA VAL A 50 10.09 4.89 0.20
C VAL A 50 9.34 4.76 -1.11
N TRP A 51 10.01 5.01 -2.24
CA TRP A 51 9.40 4.98 -3.56
C TRP A 51 10.06 3.96 -4.48
N GLY A 52 9.28 3.00 -5.00
CA GLY A 52 9.72 2.05 -6.02
C GLY A 52 9.21 2.46 -7.39
N SER A 53 10.09 2.57 -8.39
CA SER A 53 9.72 2.99 -9.76
C SER A 53 8.75 4.18 -9.78
N PRO A 54 9.13 5.33 -9.21
CA PRO A 54 8.17 6.38 -8.93
C PRO A 54 7.62 7.04 -10.20
N THR A 55 6.30 7.14 -10.29
CA THR A 55 5.63 7.86 -11.38
C THR A 55 5.64 9.36 -11.09
N ILE A 56 6.76 10.03 -11.35
CA ILE A 56 6.92 11.48 -11.20
C ILE A 56 7.06 12.11 -12.59
N GLY A 57 6.28 13.16 -12.86
CA GLY A 57 6.36 13.88 -14.14
C GLY A 57 5.88 13.09 -15.35
N GLY A 58 5.09 12.02 -15.14
CA GLY A 58 4.51 11.24 -16.23
C GLY A 58 3.70 12.13 -17.17
N THR A 59 4.13 12.23 -18.42
CA THR A 59 3.39 12.99 -19.43
C THR A 59 2.11 12.25 -19.76
N TRP A 60 0.98 12.95 -19.66
CA TRP A 60 -0.31 12.42 -20.09
C TRP A 60 -0.32 12.29 -21.61
N ASN A 61 0.03 11.11 -22.12
CA ASN A 61 0.08 10.85 -23.55
C ASN A 61 -1.26 10.25 -24.06
N PRO A 62 -1.54 10.32 -25.37
CA PRO A 62 -2.79 9.81 -25.94
C PRO A 62 -3.05 8.32 -25.67
N GLN A 63 -1.99 7.52 -25.53
CA GLN A 63 -2.10 6.10 -25.22
C GLN A 63 -2.62 5.88 -23.79
N LEU A 64 -2.05 6.56 -22.79
CA LEU A 64 -2.52 6.53 -21.41
C LEU A 64 -3.95 7.07 -21.29
N TRP A 65 -4.31 8.07 -22.10
CA TRP A 65 -5.70 8.53 -22.17
C TRP A 65 -6.64 7.44 -22.69
N ALA A 66 -6.28 6.76 -23.77
CA ALA A 66 -7.07 5.66 -24.33
C ALA A 66 -7.21 4.51 -23.32
N GLU A 67 -6.10 4.09 -22.68
CA GLU A 67 -6.08 3.09 -21.62
C GLU A 67 -6.98 3.49 -20.44
N SER A 68 -6.98 4.76 -20.03
CA SER A 68 -7.87 5.27 -18.98
C SER A 68 -9.36 5.23 -19.34
N LYS A 69 -9.69 5.45 -20.62
CA LYS A 69 -11.07 5.38 -21.13
C LYS A 69 -11.57 3.95 -21.23
N LEU A 70 -10.67 3.01 -21.52
CA LEU A 70 -10.95 1.57 -21.55
C LEU A 70 -11.02 0.97 -20.14
N ALA A 71 -10.25 1.49 -19.18
CA ALA A 71 -10.26 0.98 -17.81
C ALA A 71 -11.66 0.98 -17.17
N LYS A 72 -12.46 2.03 -17.41
CA LYS A 72 -13.84 2.14 -16.88
C LYS A 72 -14.79 1.04 -17.37
N PRO A 73 -14.97 0.82 -18.69
CA PRO A 73 -15.82 -0.27 -19.18
C PRO A 73 -15.23 -1.65 -18.88
N LEU A 74 -13.91 -1.81 -18.83
CA LEU A 74 -13.29 -3.09 -18.41
C LEU A 74 -13.47 -3.40 -16.92
N ALA A 75 -13.61 -2.38 -16.07
CA ALA A 75 -13.91 -2.55 -14.64
C ALA A 75 -15.42 -2.79 -14.37
N ALA A 76 -16.30 -2.39 -15.29
CA ALA A 76 -17.75 -2.56 -15.17
C ALA A 76 -18.23 -4.01 -14.92
N PRO A 77 -17.65 -5.07 -15.53
CA PRO A 77 -18.05 -6.45 -15.24
C PRO A 77 -17.51 -7.00 -13.91
N ILE A 78 -16.60 -6.30 -13.23
CA ILE A 78 -16.04 -6.73 -11.94
C ILE A 78 -16.23 -5.64 -10.87
N PRO A 79 -17.48 -5.22 -10.59
CA PRO A 79 -17.76 -4.12 -9.67
C PRO A 79 -17.37 -4.45 -8.22
N ALA A 80 -17.27 -5.74 -7.88
CA ALA A 80 -16.98 -6.25 -6.55
C ALA A 80 -15.51 -6.66 -6.33
N ALA A 81 -14.67 -6.71 -7.37
CA ALA A 81 -13.24 -6.83 -7.13
C ALA A 81 -12.74 -5.43 -6.82
N LYS A 82 -12.79 -5.06 -5.54
CA LYS A 82 -11.89 -4.04 -5.02
C LYS A 82 -10.49 -4.45 -5.46
N LEU A 83 -9.98 -3.77 -6.48
CA LEU A 83 -8.61 -3.92 -6.95
C LEU A 83 -7.72 -3.34 -5.86
N VAL A 84 -7.57 -4.09 -4.77
CA VAL A 84 -6.59 -3.78 -3.74
C VAL A 84 -5.24 -3.95 -4.44
N PRO A 85 -4.47 -2.88 -4.61
CA PRO A 85 -3.33 -2.87 -5.51
C PRO A 85 -2.30 -3.89 -5.01
N ALA A 86 -2.23 -5.08 -5.63
CA ALA A 86 -1.18 -6.10 -5.50
C ALA A 86 -0.66 -6.39 -4.06
N VAL A 87 -1.46 -6.10 -3.03
CA VAL A 87 -1.10 -6.21 -1.61
C VAL A 87 -2.03 -7.24 -0.99
N GLN A 88 -1.44 -8.22 -0.30
CA GLN A 88 -2.17 -9.25 0.43
C GLN A 88 -3.12 -8.57 1.44
N HIS A 89 -4.37 -9.02 1.50
CA HIS A 89 -5.41 -8.39 2.33
C HIS A 89 -4.98 -8.25 3.80
N ASP A 90 -4.35 -9.29 4.35
CA ASP A 90 -3.83 -9.31 5.72
C ASP A 90 -2.66 -8.34 5.98
N LEU A 91 -2.03 -7.84 4.91
CA LEU A 91 -0.93 -6.88 4.95
C LEU A 91 -1.38 -5.45 4.63
N LEU A 92 -2.66 -5.24 4.28
CA LEU A 92 -3.16 -3.95 3.86
C LEU A 92 -3.24 -2.94 5.01
N CYS A 93 -3.64 -3.39 6.20
CA CYS A 93 -3.72 -2.58 7.40
C CYS A 93 -3.62 -3.46 8.64
N ARG A 94 -3.07 -2.93 9.73
CA ARG A 94 -3.03 -3.63 11.03
C ARG A 94 -4.34 -3.55 11.82
N ASP A 95 -5.27 -2.70 11.40
CA ASP A 95 -6.59 -2.59 12.03
C ASP A 95 -7.51 -3.69 11.49
N PRO A 96 -7.87 -4.69 12.31
CA PRO A 96 -8.75 -5.77 11.87
C PRO A 96 -10.12 -5.24 11.45
N LYS A 97 -10.63 -4.16 12.08
CA LYS A 97 -11.94 -3.58 11.74
C LYS A 97 -11.97 -3.02 10.31
N PHE A 98 -10.89 -2.36 9.91
CA PHE A 98 -10.69 -1.86 8.55
C PHE A 98 -10.66 -3.01 7.53
N LEU A 99 -10.00 -4.12 7.85
CA LEU A 99 -9.92 -5.29 6.97
C LEU A 99 -11.28 -5.98 6.77
N THR A 100 -12.10 -6.07 7.83
CA THR A 100 -13.45 -6.64 7.75
C THR A 100 -14.39 -5.74 6.95
N ASP A 101 -14.39 -4.42 7.19
CA ASP A 101 -15.25 -3.49 6.46
C ASP A 101 -14.90 -3.46 4.97
N LEU A 102 -13.61 -3.63 4.63
CA LEU A 102 -13.16 -3.72 3.24
C LEU A 102 -13.62 -5.01 2.54
N ALA A 103 -13.80 -6.11 3.27
CA ALA A 103 -14.17 -7.42 2.72
C ALA A 103 -15.69 -7.56 2.44
N TRP A 104 -16.53 -6.66 2.96
CA TRP A 104 -18.00 -6.75 2.87
C TRP A 104 -18.67 -5.52 2.22
N THR A 105 -17.92 -4.71 1.48
CA THR A 105 -18.44 -3.61 0.65
C THR A 105 -17.84 -3.66 -0.75
#